data_AF-A0A935BRD1-F1
#
_entry.id   AF-A0A935BRD1-F1
#
_cell.length_a   1.000
_cell.length_b   1.000
_cell.length_c   1.000
_cell.angle_alpha   90.00
_cell.angle_beta   90.00
_cell.angle_gamma   90.00
#
_symmetry.space_group_name_H-M   'P 1'
#
loop_
_entity.id
_entity.type
_entity.pdbx_description
1 polymer ?
#
loop_
_entity_poly.entity_id
_entity_poly.type
_entity_poly.pdbx_seq_one_letter_code
_entity_poly.pdbx_strand_id
1 'polypeptide(L)'
;MSVPEPTMIGLSERVHALLTRMKEDGHFNEMADGYRIGIALALAHGAQPGDVPAPRKTVFSVATIDPDQEIATSIRSLCQLEGASVYKTAERLAEWGVSELSARFETGPIDVSALIAQVHSNAQSER
;
A
#
# COMPACT_ATOMS: atom_id res chain seq x y z
N MET A 1 11.96 -11.99 -20.75
CA MET A 1 13.01 -11.24 -20.03
C MET A 1 12.42 -10.84 -18.69
N SER A 2 13.12 -11.06 -17.57
CA SER A 2 12.64 -10.62 -16.25
C SER A 2 12.81 -9.10 -16.13
N VAL A 3 11.76 -8.42 -15.68
CA VAL A 3 11.80 -6.98 -15.41
C VAL A 3 12.71 -6.74 -14.21
N PRO A 4 13.69 -5.82 -14.27
CA PRO A 4 14.53 -5.51 -13.12
C PRO A 4 13.70 -4.98 -11.95
N GLU A 5 13.87 -5.59 -10.79
CA GLU A 5 13.19 -5.17 -9.56
C GLU A 5 14.03 -4.12 -8.81
N PRO A 6 13.43 -3.03 -8.31
CA PRO A 6 14.14 -2.06 -7.48
C PRO A 6 14.46 -2.67 -6.12
N THR A 7 15.61 -2.30 -5.55
CA THR A 7 15.97 -2.68 -4.16
C THR A 7 15.42 -1.72 -3.13
N MET A 8 15.00 -0.53 -3.57
CA MET A 8 14.46 0.53 -2.76
C MET A 8 13.12 1.02 -3.35
N ILE A 9 12.16 1.26 -2.46
CA ILE A 9 10.80 1.67 -2.80
C ILE A 9 10.40 2.91 -2.03
N GLY A 10 9.41 3.62 -2.57
CA GLY A 10 9.02 4.93 -2.07
C GLY A 10 7.56 5.27 -2.27
N LEU A 11 7.28 6.54 -2.00
CA LEU A 11 5.96 7.19 -2.07
C LEU A 11 6.13 8.57 -2.69
N SER A 12 5.03 9.23 -3.05
CA SER A 12 5.05 10.67 -3.23
C SER A 12 5.41 11.37 -1.91
N GLU A 13 5.98 12.57 -1.97
CA GLU A 13 6.28 13.34 -0.74
C GLU A 13 5.03 13.59 0.10
N ARG A 14 3.89 13.82 -0.57
CA ARG A 14 2.59 14.01 0.07
C ARG A 14 2.23 12.78 0.91
N VAL A 15 2.24 11.59 0.31
CA VAL A 15 1.82 10.36 1.00
C VAL A 15 2.84 9.91 2.03
N HIS A 16 4.13 10.15 1.80
CA HIS A 16 5.14 10.00 2.84
C HIS A 16 4.81 10.87 4.06
N ALA A 17 4.44 12.14 3.88
CA ALA A 17 4.09 13.02 4.99
C ALA A 17 2.85 12.53 5.75
N LEU A 18 1.82 12.02 5.06
CA LEU A 18 0.66 11.39 5.70
C LEU A 18 1.09 10.17 6.52
N LEU A 19 1.93 9.30 5.98
CA LEU A 19 2.44 8.13 6.68
C LEU A 19 3.28 8.49 7.92
N THR A 20 4.12 9.51 7.81
CA THR A 20 4.88 10.05 8.95
C THR A 20 3.92 10.53 10.04
N ARG A 21 2.92 11.33 9.67
CA ARG A 21 1.93 11.84 10.62
C ARG A 21 1.15 10.71 11.31
N MET A 22 0.70 9.70 10.57
CA MET A 22 0.00 8.56 11.17
C MET A 22 0.87 7.78 12.19
N LYS A 23 2.18 7.70 11.97
CA LYS A 23 3.11 7.16 12.97
C LYS A 23 3.21 8.09 14.18
N GLU A 24 3.39 9.39 13.97
CA GLU A 24 3.51 10.38 15.06
C GLU A 24 2.25 10.46 15.93
N ASP A 25 1.07 10.31 15.31
CA ASP A 25 -0.23 10.26 15.98
C ASP A 25 -0.49 8.90 16.67
N GLY A 26 0.45 7.95 16.56
CA GLY A 26 0.41 6.66 17.26
C GLY A 26 -0.48 5.59 16.60
N HIS A 27 -0.97 5.82 15.37
CA HIS A 27 -1.74 4.80 14.64
C HIS A 27 -0.88 3.62 14.20
N PHE A 28 0.42 3.85 13.98
CA PHE A 28 1.39 2.81 13.65
C PHE A 28 2.64 2.95 14.53
N ASN A 29 3.20 1.81 14.95
CA ASN A 29 4.48 1.79 15.66
C ASN A 29 5.63 2.16 14.72
N GLU A 30 5.62 1.62 13.49
CA GLU A 30 6.57 1.97 12.44
C GLU A 30 5.88 2.35 11.13
N MET A 31 6.49 3.26 10.35
CA MET A 31 5.97 3.64 9.04
C MET A 31 5.92 2.44 8.08
N ALA A 32 6.85 1.49 8.23
CA ALA A 32 6.87 0.26 7.45
C ALA A 32 5.58 -0.56 7.63
N ASP A 33 5.01 -0.58 8.84
CA ASP A 33 3.76 -1.29 9.11
C ASP A 33 2.59 -0.62 8.38
N GLY A 34 2.49 0.71 8.47
CA GLY A 34 1.49 1.48 7.72
C GLY A 34 1.63 1.32 6.20
N TYR A 35 2.86 1.22 5.69
CA TYR A 35 3.12 0.95 4.27
C TYR A 35 2.61 -0.44 3.85
N ARG A 36 2.94 -1.48 4.62
CA ARG A 36 2.46 -2.86 4.36
C ARG A 36 0.93 -2.96 4.44
N ILE A 37 0.32 -2.31 5.44
CA ILE A 37 -1.14 -2.26 5.59
C ILE A 37 -1.78 -1.51 4.42
N GLY A 38 -1.15 -0.44 3.94
CA GLY A 38 -1.60 0.26 2.72
C GLY A 38 -1.64 -0.67 1.51
N ILE A 39 -0.59 -1.47 1.29
CA ILE A 39 -0.59 -2.47 0.21
C ILE A 39 -1.70 -3.50 0.39
N ALA A 40 -1.83 -4.06 1.60
CA ALA A 40 -2.85 -5.05 1.90
C ALA A 40 -4.27 -4.50 1.67
N LEU A 41 -4.53 -3.25 2.09
CA LEU A 41 -5.80 -2.57 1.85
C LEU A 41 -6.08 -2.41 0.35
N ALA A 42 -5.10 -1.95 -0.42
CA ALA A 42 -5.25 -1.80 -1.86
C ALA A 42 -5.56 -3.13 -2.55
N LEU A 43 -4.86 -4.20 -2.18
CA LEU A 43 -5.11 -5.56 -2.68
C LEU A 43 -6.50 -6.06 -2.30
N ALA A 44 -6.93 -5.86 -1.04
CA ALA A 44 -8.25 -6.28 -0.57
C ALA A 44 -9.39 -5.56 -1.33
N HIS A 45 -9.17 -4.31 -1.74
CA HIS A 45 -10.11 -3.54 -2.54
C HIS A 45 -10.04 -3.82 -4.05
N GLY A 46 -9.13 -4.68 -4.51
CA GLY A 46 -8.92 -4.91 -5.94
C GLY A 46 -8.47 -3.64 -6.69
N ALA A 47 -7.83 -2.71 -5.98
CA ALA A 47 -7.48 -1.41 -6.55
C ALA A 47 -6.45 -1.57 -7.69
N GLN A 48 -6.64 -0.81 -8.78
CA GLN A 48 -5.68 -0.68 -9.88
C GLN A 48 -5.13 0.75 -9.96
N PRO A 49 -4.30 1.17 -8.98
CA PRO A 49 -3.81 2.52 -8.91
C PRO A 49 -2.82 2.83 -10.04
N GLY A 50 -2.88 4.08 -10.51
CA GLY A 50 -1.94 4.63 -11.48
C GLY A 50 -0.54 4.85 -10.90
N ASP A 51 0.31 5.55 -11.64
CA ASP A 51 1.68 5.83 -11.21
C ASP A 51 1.75 6.73 -9.98
N VAL A 52 2.79 6.48 -9.16
CA VAL A 52 3.10 7.32 -8.00
C VAL A 52 3.49 8.72 -8.47
N PRO A 53 2.76 9.78 -8.05
CA PRO A 53 3.03 11.15 -8.47
C PRO A 53 4.42 11.65 -8.03
N ALA A 54 4.97 12.58 -8.81
CA ALA A 54 6.15 13.35 -8.41
C ALA A 54 5.75 14.55 -7.51
N PRO A 55 6.63 15.04 -6.62
CA PRO A 55 7.97 14.51 -6.31
C PRO A 55 7.91 13.21 -5.50
N ARG A 56 8.85 12.29 -5.80
CA ARG A 56 8.94 10.97 -5.17
C ARG A 56 10.07 10.94 -4.17
N LYS A 57 9.82 10.32 -3.02
CA LYS A 57 10.82 10.05 -2.00
C LYS A 57 11.03 8.54 -1.90
N THR A 58 12.29 8.11 -1.97
CA THR A 58 12.67 6.73 -1.67
C THR A 58 12.73 6.57 -0.16
N VAL A 59 12.06 5.56 0.40
CA VAL A 59 11.77 5.50 1.85
C VAL A 59 12.25 4.20 2.47
N PHE A 60 12.05 3.06 1.80
CA PHE A 60 12.31 1.75 2.38
C PHE A 60 13.13 0.85 1.47
N SER A 61 13.93 -0.02 2.07
CA SER A 61 14.49 -1.15 1.34
C SER A 61 13.40 -2.22 1.16
N VAL A 62 13.42 -2.92 0.03
CA VAL A 62 12.53 -4.06 -0.21
C VAL A 62 12.70 -5.12 0.87
N ALA A 63 13.94 -5.39 1.29
CA ALA A 63 14.23 -6.35 2.35
C ALA A 63 13.60 -5.97 3.71
N THR A 64 13.34 -4.68 3.94
CA THR A 64 12.60 -4.22 5.13
C THR A 64 11.10 -4.46 4.96
N ILE A 65 10.53 -4.16 3.80
CA ILE A 65 9.07 -4.23 3.60
C ILE A 65 8.60 -5.67 3.40
N ASP A 66 9.35 -6.48 2.66
CA ASP A 66 8.96 -7.81 2.22
C ASP A 66 10.12 -8.81 2.36
N PRO A 67 10.62 -9.06 3.59
CA PRO A 67 11.79 -9.93 3.82
C PRO A 67 11.58 -11.35 3.28
N ASP A 68 10.36 -11.88 3.41
CA ASP A 68 9.99 -13.25 3.06
C ASP A 68 9.29 -13.36 1.70
N GLN A 69 9.19 -12.26 0.94
CA GLN A 69 8.54 -12.18 -0.38
C GLN A 69 7.03 -12.53 -0.38
N GLU A 70 6.36 -12.39 0.76
CA GLU A 70 4.92 -12.61 0.89
C GLU A 70 4.14 -11.56 0.10
N ILE A 71 4.52 -10.28 0.19
CA ILE A 71 3.86 -9.18 -0.53
C ILE A 71 4.04 -9.39 -2.04
N ALA A 72 5.27 -9.69 -2.48
CA ALA A 72 5.55 -9.98 -3.87
C ALA A 72 4.72 -11.17 -4.39
N THR A 73 4.56 -12.21 -3.56
CA THR A 73 3.75 -13.38 -3.90
C THR A 73 2.26 -13.02 -4.02
N SER A 74 1.72 -12.23 -3.09
CA SER A 74 0.33 -11.74 -3.16
C SER A 74 0.09 -10.88 -4.40
N ILE A 75 0.98 -9.93 -4.70
CA ILE A 75 0.86 -9.07 -5.88
C ILE A 75 0.89 -9.90 -7.16
N ARG A 76 1.83 -10.84 -7.31
CA ARG A 76 1.89 -11.71 -8.50
C ARG A 76 0.65 -12.59 -8.66
N SER A 77 0.00 -12.95 -7.55
CA SER A 77 -1.18 -13.80 -7.55
C SER A 77 -2.47 -13.05 -7.84
N LEU A 78 -2.55 -11.78 -7.41
CA LEU A 78 -3.78 -10.99 -7.41
C LEU A 78 -3.81 -9.90 -8.49
N CYS A 79 -2.65 -9.46 -9.00
CA CYS A 79 -2.55 -8.35 -9.93
C CYS A 79 -2.05 -8.79 -11.31
N GLN A 80 -2.57 -8.14 -12.36
CA GLN A 80 -1.99 -8.22 -13.70
C GLN A 80 -0.82 -7.25 -13.80
N LEU A 81 0.38 -7.78 -13.98
CA LEU A 81 1.59 -6.96 -13.96
C LEU A 81 1.95 -6.35 -15.32
N GLU A 82 1.48 -6.90 -16.44
CA GLU A 82 1.73 -6.37 -17.80
C GLU A 82 3.22 -6.01 -18.10
N GLY A 83 4.17 -6.73 -17.50
CA GLY A 83 5.60 -6.43 -17.64
C GLY A 83 6.11 -5.28 -16.77
N ALA A 84 5.34 -4.84 -15.78
CA ALA A 84 5.78 -3.99 -14.69
C ALA A 84 6.53 -4.79 -13.62
N SER A 85 7.41 -4.10 -12.89
CA SER A 85 8.09 -4.64 -11.71
C SER A 85 7.08 -4.84 -10.57
N VAL A 86 7.20 -5.95 -9.86
CA VAL A 86 6.35 -6.29 -8.70
C VAL A 86 6.44 -5.20 -7.63
N TYR A 87 7.65 -4.73 -7.34
CA TYR A 87 7.82 -3.70 -6.30
C TYR A 87 7.48 -2.29 -6.80
N LYS A 88 7.49 -2.03 -8.11
CA LYS A 88 6.85 -0.83 -8.68
C LYS A 88 5.33 -0.86 -8.50
N THR A 89 4.70 -2.02 -8.69
CA THR A 89 3.28 -2.21 -8.37
C THR A 89 3.02 -2.04 -6.88
N ALA A 90 3.90 -2.55 -6.01
CA ALA A 90 3.81 -2.33 -4.56
C ALA A 90 3.82 -0.83 -4.19
N GLU A 91 4.67 -0.02 -4.83
CA GLU A 91 4.67 1.44 -4.62
C GLU A 91 3.32 2.09 -4.99
N ARG A 92 2.70 1.68 -6.11
CA ARG A 92 1.39 2.21 -6.53
C ARG A 92 0.28 1.80 -5.56
N LEU A 93 0.29 0.55 -5.12
CA LEU A 93 -0.65 0.02 -4.13
C LEU A 93 -0.50 0.75 -2.79
N ALA A 94 0.74 0.94 -2.32
CA ALA A 94 1.01 1.68 -1.08
C ALA A 94 0.60 3.14 -1.17
N GLU A 95 0.88 3.83 -2.29
CA GLU A 95 0.48 5.23 -2.52
C GLU A 95 -1.03 5.42 -2.36
N TRP A 96 -1.82 4.51 -2.95
CA TRP A 96 -3.27 4.51 -2.84
C TRP A 96 -3.72 4.14 -1.42
N GLY A 97 -3.23 3.01 -0.91
CA GLY A 97 -3.68 2.49 0.37
C GLY A 97 -3.35 3.39 1.56
N VAL A 98 -2.18 4.01 1.59
CA VAL A 98 -1.81 4.97 2.64
C VAL A 98 -2.65 6.25 2.54
N SER A 99 -3.00 6.70 1.33
CA SER A 99 -3.93 7.83 1.15
C SER A 99 -5.31 7.49 1.71
N GLU A 100 -5.82 6.29 1.43
CA GLU A 100 -7.09 5.78 1.97
C GLU A 100 -7.09 5.62 3.49
N LEU A 101 -6.01 5.08 4.06
CA LEU A 101 -5.84 4.96 5.50
C LEU A 101 -5.89 6.33 6.17
N SER A 102 -5.15 7.30 5.63
CA SER A 102 -5.10 8.66 6.17
C SER A 102 -6.48 9.32 6.18
N ALA A 103 -7.27 9.17 5.11
CA ALA A 103 -8.62 9.72 5.04
C ALA A 103 -9.55 9.13 6.12
N ARG A 104 -9.27 7.90 6.59
CA ARG A 104 -10.07 7.20 7.60
C ARG A 104 -9.58 7.46 9.02
N PHE A 105 -8.30 7.81 9.20
CA PHE A 105 -7.72 8.09 10.53
C PHE A 105 -7.86 9.54 10.97
N GLU A 106 -8.19 10.47 10.07
CA GLU A 106 -8.47 11.87 10.44
C GLU A 106 -9.64 12.02 11.44
N THR A 107 -10.48 10.99 11.63
CA THR A 107 -11.69 11.06 12.47
C THR A 107 -11.63 10.31 13.80
N GLY A 108 -10.52 9.63 14.14
CA GLY A 108 -10.36 8.93 15.42
C GLY A 108 -9.65 7.56 15.33
N PRO A 109 -9.77 6.70 16.37
CA PRO A 109 -9.15 5.37 16.37
C PRO A 109 -9.65 4.50 15.22
N ILE A 110 -8.79 3.59 14.76
CA ILE A 110 -9.06 2.70 13.63
C ILE A 110 -10.27 1.81 13.92
N ASP A 111 -11.38 2.00 13.20
CA ASP A 111 -12.44 1.00 13.15
C ASP A 111 -12.06 -0.09 12.14
N VAL A 112 -11.35 -1.11 12.63
CA VAL A 112 -10.97 -2.29 11.84
C VAL A 112 -12.20 -3.03 11.31
N SER A 113 -13.32 -2.99 12.05
CA SER A 113 -14.56 -3.66 11.66
C SER A 113 -15.17 -2.99 10.42
N ALA A 114 -15.20 -1.66 10.40
CA ALA A 114 -15.63 -0.89 9.23
C ALA A 114 -14.74 -1.14 8.01
N LEU A 115 -13.42 -1.26 8.22
CA LEU A 115 -12.45 -1.51 7.16
C LEU A 115 -12.68 -2.86 6.46
N ILE A 116 -12.99 -3.92 7.23
CA ILE A 116 -13.25 -5.26 6.70
C ILE A 116 -14.65 -5.37 6.09
N ALA A 117 -15.67 -4.78 6.72
CA ALA A 117 -17.06 -4.85 6.24
C ALA A 117 -17.23 -4.30 4.81
N GLN A 118 -16.47 -3.27 4.45
CA GLN A 118 -16.53 -2.65 3.12
C GLN A 118 -16.02 -3.58 2.02
N VAL A 119 -14.96 -4.35 2.29
CA VAL A 119 -14.38 -5.33 1.35
C VAL A 119 -15.42 -6.40 1.00
N HIS A 120 -16.20 -6.85 2.00
CA HIS A 120 -17.27 -7.81 1.77
C HIS A 120 -18.47 -7.24 1.00
N SER A 121 -18.80 -5.95 1.20
CA SER A 121 -19.90 -5.30 0.48
C SER A 121 -19.63 -5.16 -1.02
N ASN A 122 -18.39 -4.82 -1.41
CA ASN A 122 -18.04 -4.70 -2.82
C ASN A 122 -18.00 -6.06 -3.54
N ALA A 123 -17.58 -7.13 -2.83
CA ALA A 123 -17.57 -8.50 -3.37
C ALA A 123 -18.97 -9.10 -3.61
N GLN A 124 -20.03 -8.53 -3.00
CA GLN A 124 -21.41 -8.97 -3.22
C GLN A 124 -22.16 -8.15 -4.28
N SER A 125 -21.63 -7.00 -4.69
CA SER A 125 -22.29 -6.15 -5.70
C SER A 125 -21.93 -6.54 -7.14
N GLU A 126 -21.04 -7.51 -7.34
CA GLU A 126 -20.64 -8.08 -8.63
C GLU A 126 -21.18 -9.51 -8.86
N ARG A 127 -22.19 -9.94 -8.09
CA ARG A 127 -22.90 -11.23 -8.27
C ARG A 127 -24.31 -11.06 -8.77
#